data_AF-A0A414D7W7-F1
#
_entry.id   AF-A0A414D7W7-F1
#
_cell.length_a   1.000
_cell.length_b   1.000
_cell.length_c   1.000
_cell.angle_alpha   90.00
_cell.angle_beta   90.00
_cell.angle_gamma   90.00
#
_symmetry.space_group_name_H-M   'P 1'
#
loop_
_entity.id
_entity.type
_entity.pdbx_description
1 polymer ?
#
loop_
_entity_poly.entity_id
_entity_poly.type
_entity_poly.pdbx_seq_one_letter_code
_entity_poly.pdbx_strand_id
1 'polypeptide(L)'
;MATTKKAIAEAEQAAEIKEATAAPATEPEAPAVTLDELEGMDMNMFDVEETESAPRPVWRITDDGCADWACQKIAEEKAELDRITSLADSQIEKIQQRVEAAQRRYENGTRFLTGKLAEYFETVPHKTTKTKHSYRLLSGTLVKKIGGRTMKQDDDALLAYLKASDNEDMIQTTEKPKWGEFKKRLEIVGGQIVDKTTGELVEGVQIIEKPDTFTVDV
;
A
#
# COMPACT_ATOMS: atom_id res chain seq x y z
N MET A 1 -65.29 11.06 17.74
CA MET A 1 -66.17 11.99 16.98
C MET A 1 -65.38 12.33 15.72
N ALA A 2 -65.68 11.89 14.49
CA ALA A 2 -66.93 11.65 13.76
C ALA A 2 -67.35 12.85 12.88
N THR A 3 -67.30 12.63 11.55
CA THR A 3 -67.88 13.45 10.45
C THR A 3 -67.30 14.87 10.24
N THR A 4 -67.34 15.48 9.03
CA THR A 4 -68.26 15.24 7.89
C THR A 4 -67.64 15.47 6.49
N LYS A 5 -68.08 14.63 5.52
CA LYS A 5 -68.21 14.72 4.04
C LYS A 5 -67.73 16.02 3.31
N LYS A 6 -67.14 16.00 2.10
CA LYS A 6 -67.34 15.21 0.84
C LYS A 6 -68.54 15.63 -0.04
N ALA A 7 -68.29 16.51 -1.01
CA ALA A 7 -68.91 16.62 -2.34
C ALA A 7 -67.92 17.41 -3.25
N ILE A 8 -67.60 17.15 -4.53
CA ILE A 8 -68.18 16.41 -5.69
C ILE A 8 -69.07 17.25 -6.61
N ALA A 9 -68.67 17.32 -7.89
CA ALA A 9 -69.44 17.67 -9.11
C ALA A 9 -69.94 19.14 -9.25
N GLU A 10 -70.10 19.73 -10.44
CA GLU A 10 -69.67 19.36 -11.82
C GLU A 10 -69.59 20.61 -12.74
N ALA A 11 -69.33 20.38 -14.03
CA ALA A 11 -69.25 21.30 -15.18
C ALA A 11 -70.46 22.26 -15.39
N GLU A 12 -70.52 23.21 -16.33
CA GLU A 12 -69.72 23.60 -17.54
C GLU A 12 -69.51 25.15 -17.55
N GLN A 13 -69.01 25.92 -18.55
CA GLN A 13 -68.43 25.84 -19.93
C GLN A 13 -67.63 27.19 -20.13
N ALA A 14 -66.93 27.63 -21.20
CA ALA A 14 -66.55 27.18 -22.55
C ALA A 14 -65.29 28.02 -23.01
N ALA A 15 -65.09 28.24 -24.32
CA ALA A 15 -64.28 29.30 -24.97
C ALA A 15 -62.79 29.41 -24.53
N GLU A 16 -61.88 28.56 -25.00
CA GLU A 16 -61.36 28.42 -26.38
C GLU A 16 -60.41 29.57 -26.84
N ILE A 17 -59.10 29.39 -26.60
CA ILE A 17 -58.00 29.89 -27.45
C ILE A 17 -57.00 28.73 -27.61
N LYS A 18 -56.33 28.64 -28.76
CA LYS A 18 -55.56 27.47 -29.21
C LYS A 18 -54.06 27.50 -28.87
N GLU A 19 -53.52 26.29 -28.69
CA GLU A 19 -52.28 25.81 -29.34
C GLU A 19 -50.95 26.57 -29.12
N ALA A 20 -50.15 26.07 -28.17
CA ALA A 20 -48.69 25.94 -28.30
C ALA A 20 -48.12 25.07 -27.16
N THR A 21 -47.79 23.80 -27.43
CA THR A 21 -47.12 22.92 -26.44
C THR A 21 -45.60 23.07 -26.51
N ALA A 22 -45.00 23.67 -25.48
CA ALA A 22 -43.55 23.62 -25.27
C ALA A 22 -43.18 22.37 -24.45
N ALA A 23 -42.42 21.45 -25.04
CA ALA A 23 -41.87 20.29 -24.34
C ALA A 23 -40.62 20.67 -23.53
N PRO A 24 -40.31 19.97 -22.42
CA PRO A 24 -39.05 20.18 -21.71
C PRO A 24 -37.87 19.71 -22.57
N ALA A 25 -36.80 20.50 -22.61
CA ALA A 25 -35.57 20.13 -23.29
C ALA A 25 -34.75 19.19 -22.40
N THR A 26 -34.70 17.90 -22.77
CA THR A 26 -33.71 16.96 -22.23
C THR A 26 -32.38 17.20 -22.93
N GLU A 27 -31.32 17.49 -22.20
CA GLU A 27 -29.98 17.54 -22.76
C GLU A 27 -29.55 16.13 -23.20
N PRO A 28 -28.88 15.97 -24.36
CA PRO A 28 -28.41 14.65 -24.81
C PRO A 28 -27.22 14.20 -23.96
N GLU A 29 -27.47 13.31 -23.01
CA GLU A 29 -26.43 12.62 -22.26
C GLU A 29 -25.51 11.86 -23.23
N ALA A 30 -24.20 12.15 -23.18
CA ALA A 30 -23.24 11.59 -24.12
C ALA A 30 -23.13 10.06 -23.95
N PRO A 31 -23.08 9.26 -25.03
CA PRO A 31 -23.05 7.81 -24.93
C PRO A 31 -21.79 7.34 -24.22
N ALA A 32 -21.98 6.64 -23.09
CA ALA A 32 -20.89 6.05 -22.32
C ALA A 32 -20.34 4.83 -23.05
N VAL A 33 -19.21 5.02 -23.75
CA VAL A 33 -18.48 3.94 -24.45
C VAL A 33 -18.04 2.89 -23.43
N THR A 34 -18.37 1.62 -23.72
CA THR A 34 -18.02 0.49 -22.85
C THR A 34 -16.61 -0.03 -23.11
N LEU A 35 -16.06 -0.82 -22.18
CA LEU A 35 -14.72 -1.40 -22.32
C LEU A 35 -14.64 -2.34 -23.53
N ASP A 36 -15.67 -3.16 -23.75
CA ASP A 36 -15.78 -4.07 -24.89
C ASP A 36 -15.84 -3.32 -26.25
N GLU A 37 -16.43 -2.11 -26.28
CA GLU A 37 -16.42 -1.25 -27.48
C GLU A 37 -15.06 -0.60 -27.74
N LEU A 38 -14.30 -0.27 -26.70
CA LEU A 38 -12.92 0.24 -26.79
C LEU A 38 -11.94 -0.85 -27.24
N GLU A 39 -12.05 -2.08 -26.72
CA GLU A 39 -11.25 -3.22 -27.17
C GLU A 39 -11.59 -3.66 -28.61
N GLY A 40 -12.78 -3.28 -29.12
CA GLY A 40 -13.20 -3.47 -30.50
C GLY A 40 -12.70 -2.40 -31.49
N MET A 41 -11.99 -1.35 -31.05
CA MET A 41 -11.44 -0.32 -31.93
C MET A 41 -10.13 -0.82 -32.56
N ASP A 42 -10.12 -0.98 -33.89
CA ASP A 42 -8.96 -1.51 -34.62
C ASP A 42 -7.77 -0.52 -34.66
N MET A 43 -6.88 -0.65 -33.68
CA MET A 43 -5.72 0.21 -33.50
C MET A 43 -4.69 0.13 -34.64
N ASN A 44 -4.77 -0.86 -35.54
CA ASN A 44 -3.86 -0.95 -36.69
C ASN A 44 -4.05 0.18 -37.73
N MET A 45 -5.07 1.04 -37.59
CA MET A 45 -5.15 2.28 -38.39
C MET A 45 -4.08 3.32 -38.03
N PHE A 46 -3.31 3.12 -36.94
CA PHE A 46 -2.20 3.99 -36.55
C PHE A 46 -0.84 3.64 -37.18
N ASP A 47 -0.72 2.52 -37.91
CA ASP A 47 0.49 2.12 -38.66
C ASP A 47 0.66 2.93 -39.97
N VAL A 48 0.79 4.25 -39.84
CA VAL A 48 1.26 5.12 -40.93
C VAL A 48 2.78 5.07 -40.96
N GLU A 49 3.33 4.65 -42.11
CA GLU A 49 4.74 4.29 -42.31
C GLU A 49 5.75 5.27 -41.66
N GLU A 50 6.62 4.77 -40.77
CA GLU A 50 7.73 5.56 -40.19
C GLU A 50 8.80 5.83 -41.27
N THR A 51 8.57 6.86 -42.08
CA THR A 51 9.53 7.34 -43.08
C THR A 51 10.89 7.65 -42.42
N GLU A 52 11.97 7.13 -43.03
CA GLU A 52 13.34 7.18 -42.47
C GLU A 52 13.78 8.60 -42.12
N SER A 53 13.74 8.94 -40.84
CA SER A 53 14.01 10.29 -40.35
C SER A 53 15.49 10.46 -39.98
N ALA A 54 16.04 11.64 -40.33
CA ALA A 54 17.40 12.05 -39.98
C ALA A 54 17.66 11.95 -38.45
N PRO A 55 18.94 11.79 -38.01
CA PRO A 55 19.27 11.67 -36.58
C PRO A 55 18.60 12.77 -35.76
N ARG A 56 17.62 12.37 -34.94
CA ARG A 56 16.73 13.28 -34.22
C ARG A 56 17.57 14.25 -33.36
N PRO A 57 17.35 15.57 -33.43
CA PRO A 57 18.18 16.53 -32.71
C PRO A 57 18.08 16.28 -31.19
N VAL A 58 19.24 16.20 -30.53
CA VAL A 58 19.31 15.95 -29.08
C VAL A 58 18.65 17.11 -28.33
N TRP A 59 17.55 16.82 -27.64
CA TRP A 59 16.80 17.81 -26.85
C TRP A 59 17.65 18.39 -25.72
N ARG A 60 17.50 19.69 -25.48
CA ARG A 60 18.27 20.47 -24.50
C ARG A 60 17.40 21.60 -23.94
N ILE A 61 17.58 21.89 -22.66
CA ILE A 61 17.10 23.12 -22.03
C ILE A 61 18.09 24.24 -22.39
N THR A 62 17.60 25.36 -22.92
CA THR A 62 18.42 26.47 -23.46
C THR A 62 18.39 27.75 -22.64
N ASP A 63 17.39 27.89 -21.78
CA ASP A 63 17.08 29.09 -21.02
C ASP A 63 16.23 28.74 -19.79
N ASP A 64 16.12 29.69 -18.86
CA ASP A 64 15.45 29.51 -17.58
C ASP A 64 13.94 29.24 -17.73
N GLY A 65 13.31 29.70 -18.82
CA GLY A 65 11.89 29.43 -19.11
C GLY A 65 11.67 27.99 -19.58
N CYS A 66 12.58 27.44 -20.39
CA CYS A 66 12.60 26.01 -20.67
C CYS A 66 12.92 25.15 -19.43
N ALA A 67 13.68 25.67 -18.46
CA ALA A 67 13.94 25.00 -17.19
C ALA A 67 12.71 24.99 -16.27
N ASP A 68 12.02 26.14 -16.14
CA ASP A 68 10.77 26.28 -15.39
C ASP A 68 9.66 25.39 -15.96
N TRP A 69 9.49 25.37 -17.29
CA TRP A 69 8.58 24.46 -17.98
C TRP A 69 8.92 22.98 -17.73
N ALA A 70 10.21 22.61 -17.70
CA ALA A 70 10.62 21.25 -17.39
C ALA A 70 10.29 20.88 -15.92
N CYS A 71 10.43 21.82 -14.98
CA CYS A 71 10.01 21.63 -13.59
C CYS A 71 8.49 21.51 -13.46
N GLN A 72 7.72 22.35 -14.19
CA GLN A 72 6.26 22.23 -14.27
C GLN A 72 5.85 20.85 -14.82
N LYS A 73 6.54 20.32 -15.85
CA LYS A 73 6.26 18.99 -16.38
C LYS A 73 6.55 17.88 -15.36
N ILE A 74 7.62 17.99 -14.58
CA ILE A 74 7.89 17.08 -13.47
C ILE A 74 6.77 17.18 -12.39
N ALA A 75 6.25 18.38 -12.12
CA ALA A 75 5.11 18.57 -11.22
C ALA A 75 3.83 17.87 -11.72
N GLU A 76 3.52 18.02 -13.00
CA GLU A 76 2.33 17.44 -13.64
C GLU A 76 2.39 15.90 -13.66
N GLU A 77 3.51 15.31 -14.06
CA GLU A 77 3.73 13.86 -14.05
C GLU A 77 3.66 13.28 -12.62
N LYS A 78 4.23 14.00 -11.64
CA LYS A 78 4.13 13.62 -10.21
C LYS A 78 2.68 13.69 -9.71
N ALA A 79 1.92 14.71 -10.07
CA ALA A 79 0.52 14.86 -9.68
C ALA A 79 -0.38 13.77 -10.30
N GLU A 80 -0.13 13.36 -11.55
CA GLU A 80 -0.84 12.23 -12.16
C GLU A 80 -0.41 10.89 -11.55
N LEU A 81 0.86 10.72 -11.16
CA LEU A 81 1.31 9.57 -10.38
C LEU A 81 0.57 9.49 -9.04
N ASP A 82 0.52 10.57 -8.26
CA ASP A 82 -0.18 10.65 -6.96
C ASP A 82 -1.70 10.40 -7.11
N ARG A 83 -2.29 10.80 -8.24
CA ARG A 83 -3.68 10.49 -8.59
C ARG A 83 -3.88 9.01 -8.91
N ILE A 84 -2.99 8.41 -9.71
CA ILE A 84 -3.05 6.99 -10.09
C ILE A 84 -2.82 6.09 -8.87
N THR A 85 -1.86 6.41 -7.99
CA THR A 85 -1.63 5.65 -6.75
C THR A 85 -2.81 5.77 -5.79
N SER A 86 -3.39 6.96 -5.60
CA SER A 86 -4.62 7.15 -4.80
C SER A 86 -5.80 6.32 -5.33
N LEU A 87 -5.96 6.23 -6.66
CA LEU A 87 -6.97 5.35 -7.29
C LEU A 87 -6.64 3.86 -7.15
N ALA A 88 -5.37 3.47 -7.18
CA ALA A 88 -4.92 2.10 -6.98
C ALA A 88 -5.10 1.65 -5.52
N ASP A 89 -4.71 2.47 -4.54
CA ASP A 89 -4.93 2.22 -3.11
C ASP A 89 -6.43 2.09 -2.80
N SER A 90 -7.25 2.96 -3.39
CA SER A 90 -8.72 2.89 -3.34
C SER A 90 -9.33 1.62 -3.98
N GLN A 91 -8.56 0.85 -4.76
CA GLN A 91 -8.95 -0.48 -5.27
C GLN A 91 -8.35 -1.60 -4.41
N ILE A 92 -7.11 -1.46 -3.95
CA ILE A 92 -6.44 -2.37 -3.03
C ILE A 92 -7.25 -2.51 -1.74
N GLU A 93 -7.75 -1.40 -1.16
CA GLU A 93 -8.60 -1.45 0.03
C GLU A 93 -9.88 -2.26 -0.22
N LYS A 94 -10.56 -2.05 -1.35
CA LYS A 94 -11.78 -2.80 -1.73
C LYS A 94 -11.48 -4.30 -1.93
N ILE A 95 -10.30 -4.65 -2.41
CA ILE A 95 -9.83 -6.04 -2.52
C ILE A 95 -9.54 -6.62 -1.13
N GLN A 96 -8.84 -5.87 -0.25
CA GLN A 96 -8.56 -6.28 1.13
C GLN A 96 -9.85 -6.50 1.93
N GLN A 97 -10.82 -5.57 1.87
CA GLN A 97 -12.15 -5.72 2.49
C GLN A 97 -12.89 -6.97 1.98
N ARG A 98 -12.80 -7.29 0.67
CA ARG A 98 -13.35 -8.53 0.11
C ARG A 98 -12.64 -9.79 0.62
N VAL A 99 -11.32 -9.74 0.79
CA VAL A 99 -10.52 -10.84 1.36
C VAL A 99 -10.86 -11.04 2.84
N GLU A 100 -10.96 -9.98 3.64
CA GLU A 100 -11.36 -10.05 5.05
C GLU A 100 -12.80 -10.59 5.18
N ALA A 101 -13.74 -10.13 4.36
CA ALA A 101 -15.10 -10.65 4.33
C ALA A 101 -15.14 -12.15 3.96
N ALA A 102 -14.31 -12.60 3.02
CA ALA A 102 -14.18 -14.01 2.66
C ALA A 102 -13.55 -14.85 3.79
N GLN A 103 -12.50 -14.35 4.44
CA GLN A 103 -11.88 -14.97 5.61
C GLN A 103 -12.87 -15.09 6.77
N ARG A 104 -13.56 -13.99 7.11
CA ARG A 104 -14.60 -13.95 8.15
C ARG A 104 -15.77 -14.87 7.83
N ARG A 105 -16.14 -15.05 6.57
CA ARG A 105 -17.12 -16.06 6.13
C ARG A 105 -16.61 -17.49 6.32
N TYR A 106 -15.35 -17.76 5.96
CA TYR A 106 -14.69 -19.07 6.18
C TYR A 106 -14.58 -19.41 7.67
N GLU A 107 -14.12 -18.49 8.50
CA GLU A 107 -13.99 -18.66 9.95
C GLU A 107 -15.35 -18.94 10.59
N ASN A 108 -16.37 -18.12 10.33
CA ASN A 108 -17.71 -18.33 10.90
C ASN A 108 -18.35 -19.64 10.39
N GLY A 109 -18.16 -20.00 9.12
CA GLY A 109 -18.67 -21.25 8.55
C GLY A 109 -17.97 -22.51 9.08
N THR A 110 -16.67 -22.44 9.42
CA THR A 110 -15.91 -23.60 9.92
C THR A 110 -15.90 -23.72 11.44
N ARG A 111 -16.01 -22.61 12.19
CA ARG A 111 -15.88 -22.56 13.66
C ARG A 111 -16.72 -23.61 14.40
N PHE A 112 -17.96 -23.85 13.96
CA PHE A 112 -18.82 -24.89 14.55
C PHE A 112 -18.23 -26.30 14.38
N LEU A 113 -17.84 -26.65 13.14
CA LEU A 113 -17.26 -27.96 12.84
C LEU A 113 -15.89 -28.13 13.49
N THR A 114 -15.05 -27.10 13.50
CA THR A 114 -13.76 -27.10 14.21
C THR A 114 -13.95 -27.33 15.72
N GLY A 115 -14.96 -26.72 16.32
CA GLY A 115 -15.35 -26.98 17.72
C GLY A 115 -15.77 -28.44 17.96
N LYS A 116 -16.64 -29.00 17.10
CA LYS A 116 -17.07 -30.41 17.22
C LYS A 116 -15.96 -31.42 16.92
N LEU A 117 -15.03 -31.10 16.04
CA LEU A 117 -13.83 -31.90 15.81
C LEU A 117 -12.87 -31.86 17.02
N ALA A 118 -12.80 -30.73 17.75
CA ALA A 118 -12.05 -30.66 19.00
C ALA A 118 -12.72 -31.47 20.13
N GLU A 119 -14.05 -31.36 20.31
CA GLU A 119 -14.80 -32.20 21.25
C GLU A 119 -14.59 -33.70 20.98
N TYR A 120 -14.67 -34.12 19.71
CA TYR A 120 -14.44 -35.49 19.29
C TYR A 120 -12.98 -35.95 19.49
N PHE A 121 -12.00 -35.05 19.31
CA PHE A 121 -10.59 -35.40 19.47
C PHE A 121 -10.21 -35.83 20.90
N GLU A 122 -10.86 -35.27 21.93
CA GLU A 122 -10.61 -35.67 23.32
C GLU A 122 -11.19 -37.06 23.65
N THR A 123 -12.21 -37.54 22.92
CA THR A 123 -12.85 -38.85 23.19
C THR A 123 -12.17 -40.03 22.48
N VAL A 124 -11.34 -39.75 21.46
CA VAL A 124 -10.74 -40.76 20.58
C VAL A 124 -9.29 -41.05 20.98
N PRO A 125 -8.86 -42.33 21.04
CA PRO A 125 -7.45 -42.68 21.26
C PRO A 125 -6.57 -42.15 20.11
N HIS A 126 -5.73 -41.18 20.44
CA HIS A 126 -4.89 -40.43 19.50
C HIS A 126 -3.40 -40.58 19.83
N LYS A 127 -2.51 -40.42 18.84
CA LYS A 127 -1.06 -40.54 19.05
C LYS A 127 -0.53 -39.31 19.78
N THR A 128 -0.02 -39.49 20.99
CA THR A 128 0.60 -38.44 21.80
C THR A 128 2.10 -38.35 21.52
N THR A 129 2.66 -37.14 21.60
CA THR A 129 4.10 -36.86 21.56
C THR A 129 4.40 -35.61 22.39
N LYS A 130 5.67 -35.40 22.80
CA LYS A 130 6.09 -34.31 23.71
C LYS A 130 5.64 -32.88 23.30
N THR A 131 5.32 -32.65 22.02
CA THR A 131 4.92 -31.32 21.49
C THR A 131 3.54 -31.29 20.81
N LYS A 132 2.93 -32.45 20.53
CA LYS A 132 1.63 -32.53 19.84
C LYS A 132 0.91 -33.86 20.07
N HIS A 133 -0.41 -33.79 20.09
CA HIS A 133 -1.30 -34.93 19.93
C HIS A 133 -1.79 -34.94 18.47
N SER A 134 -1.91 -36.11 17.85
CA SER A 134 -2.31 -36.24 16.44
C SER A 134 -3.19 -37.47 16.19
N TYR A 135 -4.25 -37.28 15.41
CA TYR A 135 -5.16 -38.35 14.96
C TYR A 135 -5.42 -38.19 13.46
N ARG A 136 -5.20 -39.24 12.67
CA ARG A 136 -5.30 -39.19 11.20
C ARG A 136 -6.58 -39.85 10.71
N LEU A 137 -7.30 -39.13 9.87
CA LEU A 137 -8.47 -39.56 9.13
C LEU A 137 -8.11 -39.76 7.65
N LEU A 138 -9.04 -40.31 6.86
CA LEU A 138 -8.88 -40.44 5.41
C LEU A 138 -8.79 -39.06 4.72
N SER A 139 -9.63 -38.12 5.16
CA SER A 139 -9.77 -36.76 4.59
C SER A 139 -8.92 -35.69 5.26
N GLY A 140 -8.12 -36.01 6.28
CA GLY A 140 -7.35 -35.00 7.02
C GLY A 140 -6.60 -35.54 8.23
N THR A 141 -6.04 -34.65 9.05
CA THR A 141 -5.38 -35.01 10.31
C THR A 141 -5.70 -33.96 11.37
N LEU A 142 -6.31 -34.39 12.48
CA LEU A 142 -6.55 -33.54 13.64
C LEU A 142 -5.26 -33.45 14.45
N VAL A 143 -4.82 -32.23 14.80
CA VAL A 143 -3.57 -31.98 15.52
C VAL A 143 -3.79 -30.95 16.64
N LYS A 144 -3.66 -31.39 17.89
CA LYS A 144 -3.66 -30.52 19.07
C LYS A 144 -2.20 -30.30 19.49
N LYS A 145 -1.64 -29.14 19.12
CA LYS A 145 -0.29 -28.73 19.53
C LYS A 145 -0.28 -28.43 21.02
N ILE A 146 0.68 -28.97 21.76
CA ILE A 146 0.83 -28.68 23.19
C ILE A 146 1.46 -27.28 23.31
N GLY A 147 0.84 -26.40 24.08
CA GLY A 147 1.38 -25.07 24.34
C GLY A 147 2.68 -25.15 25.15
N GLY A 148 3.77 -24.61 24.60
CA GLY A 148 4.97 -24.32 25.37
C GLY A 148 4.78 -23.05 26.20
N ARG A 149 5.49 -22.93 27.32
CA ARG A 149 5.65 -21.63 28.01
C ARG A 149 6.71 -20.82 27.28
N THR A 150 6.32 -19.68 26.71
CA THR A 150 7.24 -18.64 26.23
C THR A 150 7.27 -17.52 27.26
N MET A 151 8.47 -17.05 27.62
CA MET A 151 8.63 -15.87 28.46
C MET A 151 8.75 -14.66 27.55
N LYS A 152 7.72 -13.81 27.50
CA LYS A 152 7.87 -12.49 26.87
C LYS A 152 8.71 -11.64 27.84
N GLN A 153 9.89 -11.22 27.38
CA GLN A 153 10.71 -10.26 28.10
C GLN A 153 10.22 -8.84 27.77
N ASP A 154 10.44 -7.93 28.71
CA ASP A 154 10.27 -6.49 28.56
C ASP A 154 11.67 -5.92 28.77
N ASP A 155 12.30 -5.49 27.67
CA ASP A 155 13.75 -5.30 27.65
C ASP A 155 14.19 -4.14 28.53
N ASP A 156 13.38 -3.07 28.64
CA ASP A 156 13.65 -1.93 29.53
C ASP A 156 13.53 -2.34 31.00
N ALA A 157 12.47 -3.07 31.37
CA ALA A 157 12.30 -3.58 32.73
C ALA A 157 13.37 -4.62 33.11
N LEU A 158 13.79 -5.45 32.15
CA LEU A 158 14.82 -6.46 32.34
C LEU A 158 16.22 -5.82 32.47
N LEU A 159 16.55 -4.82 31.64
CA LEU A 159 17.80 -4.06 31.75
C LEU A 159 17.88 -3.29 33.07
N ALA A 160 16.78 -2.72 33.55
CA ALA A 160 16.72 -2.10 34.87
C ALA A 160 16.95 -3.14 35.99
N TYR A 161 16.33 -4.32 35.91
CA TYR A 161 16.53 -5.40 36.87
C TYR A 161 17.97 -5.94 36.86
N LEU A 162 18.58 -6.16 35.69
CA LEU A 162 19.94 -6.70 35.57
C LEU A 162 20.98 -5.73 36.18
N LYS A 163 20.86 -4.43 35.92
CA LYS A 163 21.68 -3.38 36.56
C LYS A 163 21.48 -3.32 38.07
N ALA A 164 20.23 -3.37 38.53
CA ALA A 164 19.91 -3.38 39.97
C ALA A 164 20.35 -4.68 40.69
N SER A 165 20.63 -5.75 39.94
CA SER A 165 21.04 -7.06 40.46
C SER A 165 22.53 -7.36 40.25
N ASP A 166 23.34 -6.39 39.84
CA ASP A 166 24.79 -6.55 39.59
C ASP A 166 25.12 -7.64 38.54
N ASN A 167 24.20 -7.87 37.58
CA ASN A 167 24.35 -8.85 36.49
C ASN A 167 24.72 -8.14 35.17
N GLU A 168 25.69 -7.23 35.21
CA GLU A 168 26.08 -6.43 34.03
C GLU A 168 26.69 -7.29 32.91
N ASP A 169 27.32 -8.43 33.24
CA ASP A 169 27.80 -9.45 32.29
C ASP A 169 26.70 -10.00 31.35
N MET A 170 25.42 -9.87 31.74
CA MET A 170 24.27 -10.32 30.94
C MET A 170 23.69 -9.22 30.04
N ILE A 171 24.26 -8.02 30.05
CA ILE A 171 23.82 -6.88 29.25
C ILE A 171 24.64 -6.84 27.95
N GLN A 172 23.97 -6.90 26.79
CA GLN A 172 24.65 -6.87 25.49
C GLN A 172 25.15 -5.46 25.12
N THR A 173 26.26 -5.04 25.73
CA THR A 173 27.00 -3.83 25.37
C THR A 173 27.52 -3.96 23.95
N THR A 174 26.80 -3.37 23.00
CA THR A 174 27.13 -3.47 21.57
C THR A 174 28.12 -2.37 21.19
N GLU A 175 29.41 -2.68 21.24
CA GLU A 175 30.50 -1.77 20.87
C GLU A 175 30.49 -1.42 19.37
N LYS A 176 29.64 -0.44 19.00
CA LYS A 176 29.69 0.18 17.67
C LYS A 176 30.66 1.36 17.71
N PRO A 177 31.59 1.49 16.76
CA PRO A 177 32.42 2.67 16.66
C PRO A 177 31.53 3.90 16.48
N LYS A 178 31.78 4.95 17.26
CA LYS A 178 31.02 6.21 17.18
C LYS A 178 31.37 6.99 15.91
N TRP A 179 30.98 6.48 14.75
CA TRP A 179 31.38 6.98 13.44
C TRP A 179 31.06 8.48 13.25
N GLY A 180 29.94 8.97 13.79
CA GLY A 180 29.57 10.40 13.74
C GLY A 180 30.41 11.33 14.63
N GLU A 181 31.12 10.81 15.64
CA GLU A 181 32.13 11.56 16.41
C GLU A 181 33.52 11.40 15.79
N PHE A 182 33.89 10.17 15.42
CA PHE A 182 35.19 9.84 14.84
C PHE A 182 35.42 10.52 13.48
N LYS A 183 34.44 10.49 12.57
CA LYS A 183 34.50 11.15 11.25
C LYS A 183 34.85 12.65 11.32
N LYS A 184 34.56 13.33 12.44
CA LYS A 184 34.90 14.75 12.64
C LYS A 184 36.38 15.00 12.97
N ARG A 185 37.12 13.96 13.37
CA ARG A 185 38.57 14.00 13.64
C ARG A 185 39.41 13.59 12.44
N LEU A 186 38.79 12.91 11.46
CA LEU A 186 39.42 12.45 10.24
C LEU A 186 39.64 13.61 9.26
N GLU A 187 40.81 13.65 8.64
CA GLU A 187 41.14 14.55 7.54
C GLU A 187 41.61 13.75 6.33
N ILE A 188 41.25 14.21 5.13
CA ILE A 188 41.73 13.65 3.87
C ILE A 188 42.97 14.44 3.46
N VAL A 189 44.14 13.80 3.53
CA VAL A 189 45.43 14.37 3.10
C VAL A 189 46.02 13.46 2.04
N GLY A 190 46.21 13.98 0.82
CA GLY A 190 46.86 13.24 -0.28
C GLY A 190 46.16 11.94 -0.71
N GLY A 191 44.84 11.82 -0.49
CA GLY A 191 44.09 10.58 -0.78
C GLY A 191 44.14 9.54 0.34
N GLN A 192 44.68 9.88 1.51
CA GLN A 192 44.69 9.04 2.71
C GLN A 192 43.93 9.72 3.86
N ILE A 193 43.46 8.92 4.81
CA ILE A 193 42.61 9.35 5.94
C ILE A 193 43.42 9.30 7.24
N VAL A 194 43.63 10.46 7.86
CA VAL A 194 44.46 10.64 9.05
C VAL A 194 43.61 11.18 10.21
N ASP A 195 43.79 10.67 11.44
CA ASP A 195 43.17 11.30 12.62
C ASP A 195 44.03 12.50 13.08
N LYS A 196 43.42 13.69 13.11
CA LYS A 196 44.03 14.96 13.56
C LYS A 196 44.60 14.92 15.00
N THR A 197 44.15 13.96 15.82
CA THR A 197 44.50 13.83 17.24
C THR A 197 45.77 12.99 17.45
N THR A 198 45.95 11.93 16.66
CA THR A 198 47.05 10.96 16.81
C THR A 198 48.10 11.07 15.71
N GLY A 199 47.76 11.62 14.54
CA GLY A 199 48.63 11.64 13.36
C GLY A 199 48.75 10.27 12.66
N GLU A 200 47.98 9.28 13.09
CA GLU A 200 48.01 7.91 12.57
C GLU A 200 47.09 7.75 11.34
N LEU A 201 47.51 6.89 10.41
CA LEU A 201 46.74 6.48 9.24
C LEU A 201 45.61 5.54 9.67
N VAL A 202 44.37 5.86 9.32
CA VAL A 202 43.19 5.08 9.74
C VAL A 202 42.91 3.94 8.76
N GLU A 203 43.63 2.83 8.94
CA GLU A 203 43.36 1.58 8.23
C GLU A 203 41.93 1.08 8.53
N GLY A 204 41.10 0.98 7.49
CA GLY A 204 39.70 0.53 7.58
C GLY A 204 38.67 1.50 6.99
N VAL A 205 39.04 2.75 6.67
CA VAL A 205 38.16 3.70 5.96
C VAL A 205 38.62 3.88 4.52
N GLN A 206 37.74 3.58 3.56
CA GLN A 206 37.98 3.85 2.13
C GLN A 206 37.32 5.18 1.73
N ILE A 207 38.04 6.01 0.96
CA ILE A 207 37.44 7.18 0.31
C ILE A 207 36.62 6.68 -0.87
N ILE A 208 35.30 6.62 -0.68
CA ILE A 208 34.34 6.45 -1.78
C ILE A 208 33.81 7.84 -2.12
N GLU A 209 34.40 8.46 -3.14
CA GLU A 209 33.85 9.67 -3.76
C GLU A 209 32.51 9.28 -4.42
N LYS A 210 31.41 9.67 -3.79
CA LYS A 210 30.10 9.62 -4.45
C LYS A 210 30.04 10.77 -5.45
N PRO A 211 29.59 10.53 -6.70
CA PRO A 211 29.36 11.62 -7.64
C PRO A 211 28.28 12.57 -7.11
N ASP A 212 28.36 13.83 -7.52
CA ASP A 212 27.36 14.84 -7.17
C ASP A 212 25.97 14.37 -7.59
N THR A 213 25.05 14.36 -6.64
CA THR A 213 23.67 13.88 -6.85
C THR A 213 22.78 15.07 -7.14
N PHE A 214 22.36 15.21 -8.40
CA PHE A 214 21.40 16.22 -8.81
C PHE A 214 19.97 15.75 -8.49
N THR A 215 19.22 16.54 -7.73
CA THR A 215 17.79 16.34 -7.45
C THR A 215 17.00 17.54 -7.94
N VAL A 216 15.77 17.30 -8.41
CA VAL A 216 14.82 18.36 -8.75
C VAL A 216 13.67 18.22 -7.77
N ASP A 217 13.60 19.13 -6.80
CA ASP A 217 12.57 19.13 -5.76
C ASP A 217 11.34 19.90 -6.26
N VAL A 218 10.25 19.16 -6.48
CA VAL A 218 8.95 19.58 -7.02
C VAL A 218 7.85 18.83 -6.28
#